data_AF-A0A1R4A987-F1
#
_entry.id   AF-A0A1R4A987-F1
#
_cell.length_a   1.000
_cell.length_b   1.000
_cell.length_c   1.000
_cell.angle_alpha   90.00
_cell.angle_beta   90.00
_cell.angle_gamma   90.00
#
_symmetry.space_group_name_H-M   'P 1'
#
loop_
_entity.id
_entity.type
_entity.pdbx_description
1 polymer ?
#
loop_
_entity_poly.entity_id
_entity_poly.type
_entity_poly.pdbx_seq_one_letter_code
_entity_poly.pdbx_strand_id
1 'polypeptide(L)'
;MSCSNCFDAKGRKITKISVPHTETYKVGATNVTEGVTVVQFKEGPGTILNWKYIIEGETSSNASITYVIQHSGKTITNKFKTKYIDTINGKKIVHVEGSGLNSNGRVTTANKDVALSNVKSDPNAIECLICHALGTVLCTLLADGVSEDLACEEASGIVCLEFIEDPIVYVVCFGVVASICDVVLQTVIDIGVHVACELGADYICEKAIGCSL
;
A
#
# COMPACT_ATOMS: atom_id res chain seq x y z
N MET A 1 -14.87 -8.70 -1.81
CA MET A 1 -14.88 -8.89 -3.28
C MET A 1 -13.53 -9.49 -3.65
N SER A 2 -13.47 -10.78 -4.01
CA SER A 2 -12.18 -11.46 -4.20
C SER A 2 -11.49 -10.99 -5.48
N CYS A 3 -10.22 -10.57 -5.38
CA CYS A 3 -9.39 -10.34 -6.55
C CYS A 3 -9.21 -11.66 -7.34
N SER A 4 -9.59 -11.66 -8.62
CA SER A 4 -9.46 -12.86 -9.46
C SER A 4 -8.03 -13.14 -9.90
N ASN A 5 -7.14 -12.14 -9.99
CA ASN A 5 -5.80 -12.25 -10.59
C ASN A 5 -4.69 -11.58 -9.75
N CYS A 6 -4.77 -11.63 -8.43
CA CYS A 6 -3.71 -11.11 -7.57
C CYS A 6 -2.64 -12.17 -7.36
N PHE A 7 -1.40 -11.85 -7.71
CA PHE A 7 -0.26 -12.74 -7.53
C PHE A 7 0.68 -12.17 -6.46
N ASP A 8 1.71 -12.92 -6.05
CA ASP A 8 2.87 -12.38 -5.36
C ASP A 8 4.00 -12.07 -6.36
N ALA A 9 5.11 -11.51 -5.88
CA ALA A 9 6.29 -11.23 -6.70
C ALA A 9 6.93 -12.49 -7.34
N LYS A 10 6.45 -13.69 -6.98
CA LYS A 10 6.86 -14.97 -7.57
C LYS A 10 5.76 -15.56 -8.47
N GLY A 11 4.73 -14.80 -8.80
CA GLY A 11 3.63 -15.24 -9.64
C GLY A 11 2.66 -16.21 -8.97
N ARG A 12 2.63 -16.30 -7.63
CA ARG A 12 1.72 -17.19 -6.89
C ARG A 12 0.42 -16.47 -6.58
N LYS A 13 -0.71 -17.08 -6.91
CA LYS A 13 -2.01 -16.43 -6.74
C LYS A 13 -2.35 -16.25 -5.26
N ILE A 14 -2.56 -15.02 -4.78
CA ILE A 14 -3.10 -14.74 -3.45
C ILE A 14 -4.55 -15.23 -3.40
N THR A 15 -4.87 -16.07 -2.43
CA THR A 15 -6.22 -16.64 -2.25
C THR A 15 -6.95 -16.05 -1.06
N LYS A 16 -6.20 -15.59 -0.05
CA LYS A 16 -6.77 -15.00 1.16
C LYS A 16 -5.72 -14.21 1.93
N ILE A 17 -6.11 -13.04 2.42
CA ILE A 17 -5.39 -12.33 3.48
C ILE A 17 -6.22 -12.47 4.76
N SER A 18 -5.60 -12.90 5.85
CA SER A 18 -6.26 -13.01 7.15
C SER A 18 -5.43 -12.40 8.26
N VAL A 19 -6.10 -11.90 9.29
CA VAL A 19 -5.48 -11.25 10.45
C VAL A 19 -5.88 -12.04 11.69
N PRO A 20 -5.25 -13.19 11.97
CA PRO A 20 -5.62 -14.06 13.08
C PRO A 20 -5.44 -13.42 14.46
N HIS A 21 -4.59 -12.42 14.58
CA HIS A 21 -4.34 -11.74 15.84
C HIS A 21 -4.03 -10.26 15.62
N THR A 22 -4.66 -9.43 16.44
CA THR A 22 -4.35 -8.01 16.59
C THR A 22 -4.61 -7.61 18.03
N GLU A 23 -3.73 -6.77 18.56
CA GLU A 23 -3.91 -6.16 19.87
C GLU A 23 -3.44 -4.71 19.84
N THR A 24 -4.03 -3.87 20.69
CA THR A 24 -3.66 -2.47 20.83
C THR A 24 -3.54 -2.11 22.30
N TYR A 25 -2.44 -1.48 22.66
CA TYR A 25 -2.15 -1.03 24.01
C TYR A 25 -1.39 0.30 24.00
N LYS A 26 -1.31 0.96 25.16
CA LYS A 26 -0.61 2.22 25.34
C LYS A 26 0.67 2.03 26.14
N VAL A 27 1.74 2.70 25.73
CA VAL A 27 3.00 2.81 26.46
C VAL A 27 3.31 4.29 26.63
N GLY A 28 2.96 4.86 27.79
CA GLY A 28 3.04 6.30 28.01
C GLY A 28 2.12 7.07 27.05
N ALA A 29 2.68 7.98 26.25
CA ALA A 29 1.96 8.75 25.24
C ALA A 29 1.81 8.01 23.89
N THR A 30 2.42 6.84 23.77
CA THR A 30 2.52 6.10 22.50
C THR A 30 1.43 5.04 22.41
N ASN A 31 0.74 4.97 21.27
CA ASN A 31 -0.13 3.86 20.91
C ASN A 31 0.69 2.79 20.20
N VAL A 32 0.57 1.54 20.64
CA VAL A 32 1.19 0.39 20.01
C VAL A 32 0.10 -0.58 19.59
N THR A 33 0.08 -0.91 18.30
CA THR A 33 -0.75 -1.97 17.74
C THR A 33 0.18 -3.04 17.18
N GLU A 34 0.02 -4.28 17.60
CA GLU A 34 0.76 -5.41 17.03
C GLU A 34 -0.20 -6.47 16.52
N GLY A 35 0.27 -7.25 15.55
CA GLY A 35 -0.57 -8.24 14.93
C GLY A 35 0.19 -9.21 14.05
N VAL A 36 -0.57 -10.20 13.60
CA VAL A 36 -0.10 -11.23 12.67
C VAL A 36 -1.02 -11.19 11.46
N THR A 37 -0.43 -11.02 10.28
CA THR A 37 -1.13 -11.14 9.00
C THR A 37 -0.62 -12.38 8.27
N VAL A 38 -1.55 -13.19 7.76
CA VAL A 38 -1.25 -14.38 6.97
C VAL A 38 -1.76 -14.16 5.54
N VAL A 39 -0.85 -14.26 4.58
CA VAL A 39 -1.15 -14.24 3.14
C VAL A 39 -1.10 -15.67 2.63
N GLN A 40 -2.25 -16.20 2.21
CA GLN A 40 -2.38 -17.53 1.64
C GLN A 40 -2.27 -17.47 0.12
N PHE A 41 -1.62 -18.47 -0.45
CA PHE A 41 -1.48 -18.61 -1.90
C PHE A 41 -2.16 -19.89 -2.37
N LYS A 42 -2.52 -19.93 -3.64
CA LYS A 42 -3.05 -21.13 -4.29
C LYS A 42 -1.99 -22.22 -4.36
N GLU A 43 -0.75 -21.86 -4.70
CA GLU A 43 0.38 -22.76 -4.77
C GLU A 43 1.41 -22.50 -3.64
N GLY A 44 1.77 -23.57 -2.91
CA GLY A 44 2.85 -23.53 -1.92
C GLY A 44 2.46 -22.94 -0.55
N PRO A 45 3.45 -22.70 0.34
CA PRO A 45 3.18 -22.22 1.68
C PRO A 45 2.78 -20.74 1.69
N GLY A 46 1.86 -20.41 2.61
CA GLY A 46 1.51 -19.03 2.93
C GLY A 46 2.69 -18.25 3.51
N THR A 47 2.55 -16.93 3.58
CA THR A 47 3.50 -16.03 4.22
C THR A 47 2.90 -15.47 5.51
N ILE A 48 3.68 -15.50 6.58
CA ILE A 48 3.31 -14.93 7.88
C ILE A 48 4.11 -13.65 8.07
N LEU A 49 3.40 -12.57 8.36
CA LEU A 49 3.95 -11.24 8.65
C LEU A 49 3.59 -10.91 10.10
N ASN A 50 4.59 -10.88 10.98
CA ASN A 50 4.41 -10.31 12.31
C ASN A 50 4.73 -8.83 12.22
N TRP A 51 3.87 -7.98 12.73
CA TRP A 51 4.07 -6.54 12.60
C TRP A 51 3.73 -5.82 13.90
N LYS A 52 4.41 -4.69 14.11
CA LYS A 52 4.18 -3.75 15.19
C LYS A 52 4.15 -2.35 14.61
N TYR A 53 3.10 -1.62 14.94
CA TYR A 53 2.80 -0.27 14.52
C TYR A 53 2.78 0.61 15.76
N ILE A 54 3.68 1.59 15.80
CA ILE A 54 3.94 2.44 16.96
C ILE A 54 3.69 3.88 16.52
N ILE A 55 2.75 4.56 17.18
CA ILE A 55 2.42 5.95 16.89
C ILE A 55 2.53 6.80 18.14
N GLU A 56 3.23 7.92 18.02
CA GLU A 56 3.10 9.05 18.93
C GLU A 56 2.44 10.20 18.18
N GLY A 57 1.31 10.70 18.67
CA GLY A 57 0.50 11.73 17.99
C GLY A 57 -0.66 11.14 17.18
N GLU A 58 -1.09 11.88 16.15
CA GLU A 58 -2.18 11.48 15.24
C GLU A 58 -1.65 11.50 13.80
N THR A 59 -1.71 10.36 13.14
CA THR A 59 -1.12 10.15 11.81
C THR A 59 -1.63 11.15 10.78
N SER A 60 -2.93 11.43 10.78
CA SER A 60 -3.53 12.44 9.93
C SER A 60 -3.24 13.90 10.28
N SER A 61 -2.47 14.15 11.34
CA SER A 61 -2.00 15.48 11.71
C SER A 61 -0.49 15.52 11.96
N ASN A 62 -0.04 15.56 13.21
CA ASN A 62 1.36 15.46 13.56
C ASN A 62 1.60 14.14 14.29
N ALA A 63 2.38 13.25 13.67
CA ALA A 63 2.77 12.00 14.29
C ALA A 63 4.22 11.61 14.01
N SER A 64 4.78 10.84 14.93
CA SER A 64 5.94 9.99 14.70
C SER A 64 5.47 8.54 14.65
N ILE A 65 5.76 7.87 13.54
CA ILE A 65 5.23 6.56 13.19
C ILE A 65 6.40 5.61 12.99
N THR A 66 6.33 4.43 13.60
CA THR A 66 7.27 3.34 13.36
C THR A 66 6.54 2.05 13.03
N TYR A 67 6.89 1.46 11.91
CA TYR A 67 6.50 0.11 11.54
C TYR A 67 7.68 -0.83 11.75
N VAL A 68 7.47 -1.93 12.47
CA VAL A 68 8.39 -3.06 12.54
C VAL A 68 7.70 -4.26 11.91
N ILE A 69 8.26 -4.81 10.85
CA ILE A 69 7.69 -5.93 10.10
C ILE A 69 8.70 -7.07 10.09
N GLN A 70 8.27 -8.25 10.53
CA GLN A 70 9.09 -9.45 10.57
C GLN A 70 8.53 -10.50 9.62
N HIS A 71 9.36 -10.92 8.67
CA HIS A 71 9.04 -11.99 7.74
C HIS A 71 10.30 -12.79 7.40
N SER A 72 10.17 -14.11 7.26
CA SER A 72 11.28 -15.00 6.86
C SER A 72 12.58 -14.80 7.65
N GLY A 73 12.49 -14.52 8.95
CA GLY A 73 13.65 -14.28 9.83
C GLY A 73 14.32 -12.90 9.67
N LYS A 74 13.80 -12.03 8.79
CA LYS A 74 14.26 -10.65 8.62
C LYS A 74 13.34 -9.68 9.36
N THR A 75 13.93 -8.61 9.88
CA THR A 75 13.19 -7.48 10.49
C THR A 75 13.38 -6.24 9.63
N ILE A 76 12.27 -5.62 9.25
CA ILE A 76 12.19 -4.37 8.50
C ILE A 76 11.69 -3.32 9.48
N THR A 77 12.34 -2.16 9.53
CA THR A 77 11.87 -1.02 10.35
C THR A 77 11.72 0.21 9.46
N ASN A 78 10.49 0.68 9.33
CA ASN A 78 10.18 1.92 8.62
C ASN A 78 9.80 3.00 9.63
N LYS A 79 10.25 4.23 9.42
CA LYS A 79 10.00 5.36 10.31
C LYS A 79 9.54 6.55 9.51
N PHE A 80 8.46 7.17 9.94
CA PHE A 80 7.86 8.32 9.27
C PHE A 80 7.46 9.39 10.28
N LYS A 81 7.44 10.62 9.81
CA LYS A 81 6.79 11.74 10.44
C LYS A 81 5.72 12.26 9.49
N THR A 82 4.58 12.62 10.05
CA THR A 82 3.50 13.26 9.30
C THR A 82 3.29 14.69 9.78
N LYS A 83 2.85 15.54 8.87
CA LYS A 83 2.37 16.89 9.15
C LYS A 83 1.13 17.17 8.31
N TYR A 84 0.05 17.63 8.94
CA TYR A 84 -1.17 18.06 8.22
C TYR A 84 -0.85 19.17 7.20
N ILE A 85 -1.41 19.03 6.01
CA ILE A 85 -1.34 20.05 4.96
C ILE A 85 -2.73 20.60 4.67
N ASP A 86 -3.67 19.75 4.27
CA ASP A 86 -5.03 20.16 3.87
C ASP A 86 -6.03 18.99 3.91
N THR A 87 -7.27 19.25 3.51
CA THR A 87 -8.29 18.24 3.25
C THR A 87 -8.98 18.53 1.92
N ILE A 88 -8.70 17.69 0.91
CA ILE A 88 -9.22 17.85 -0.44
C ILE A 88 -10.19 16.70 -0.72
N ASN A 89 -11.42 17.03 -1.12
CA ASN A 89 -12.48 16.05 -1.42
C ASN A 89 -12.71 15.03 -0.29
N GLY A 90 -12.59 15.48 0.97
CA GLY A 90 -12.77 14.63 2.16
C GLY A 90 -11.59 13.70 2.47
N LYS A 91 -10.51 13.72 1.68
CA LYS A 91 -9.24 13.04 1.99
C LYS A 91 -8.29 14.00 2.68
N LYS A 92 -7.68 13.57 3.79
CA LYS A 92 -6.65 14.36 4.49
C LYS A 92 -5.34 14.24 3.72
N ILE A 93 -4.73 15.38 3.42
CA ILE A 93 -3.41 15.46 2.80
C ILE A 93 -2.39 15.73 3.91
N VAL A 94 -1.38 14.86 3.99
CA VAL A 94 -0.28 15.00 4.96
C VAL A 94 1.05 14.99 4.23
N HIS A 95 1.98 15.80 4.71
CA HIS A 95 3.38 15.69 4.33
C HIS A 95 4.00 14.52 5.09
N VAL A 96 4.60 13.58 4.37
CA VAL A 96 5.28 12.42 4.94
C VAL A 96 6.78 12.54 4.70
N GLU A 97 7.52 12.62 5.80
CA GLU A 97 8.99 12.58 5.81
C GLU A 97 9.48 11.32 6.53
N GLY A 98 10.39 10.56 5.93
CA GLY A 98 10.93 9.40 6.61
C GLY A 98 11.67 8.43 5.72
N SER A 99 11.91 7.23 6.22
CA SER A 99 12.57 6.17 5.48
C SER A 99 11.84 4.84 5.65
N GLY A 100 11.64 4.14 4.55
CA GLY A 100 11.09 2.80 4.54
C GLY A 100 11.65 1.97 3.39
N LEU A 101 11.40 0.66 3.40
CA LEU A 101 11.74 -0.18 2.25
C LEU A 101 10.70 -0.04 1.14
N ASN A 102 11.14 -0.04 -0.12
CA ASN A 102 10.26 -0.25 -1.27
C ASN A 102 10.02 -1.74 -1.53
N SER A 103 9.21 -2.05 -2.55
CA SER A 103 8.89 -3.41 -3.01
C SER A 103 10.14 -4.27 -3.31
N ASN A 104 11.23 -3.63 -3.74
CA ASN A 104 12.50 -4.29 -4.07
C ASN A 104 13.43 -4.47 -2.85
N GLY A 105 12.98 -4.11 -1.65
CA GLY A 105 13.77 -4.23 -0.42
C GLY A 105 14.91 -3.21 -0.30
N ARG A 106 14.90 -2.13 -1.12
CA ARG A 106 15.82 -1.01 -1.00
C ARG A 106 15.26 0.03 -0.04
N VAL A 107 16.13 0.65 0.75
CA VAL A 107 15.75 1.81 1.57
C VAL A 107 15.43 2.97 0.64
N THR A 108 14.24 3.52 0.83
CA THR A 108 13.74 4.70 0.14
C THR A 108 13.40 5.78 1.16
N THR A 109 13.64 7.02 0.78
CA THR A 109 13.28 8.19 1.59
C THR A 109 11.95 8.74 1.08
N ALA A 110 11.00 8.89 1.98
CA ALA A 110 9.77 9.63 1.72
C ALA A 110 10.01 11.09 2.11
N ASN A 111 9.65 12.00 1.20
CA ASN A 111 9.59 13.44 1.44
C ASN A 111 8.58 14.01 0.43
N LYS A 112 7.28 13.78 0.70
CA LYS A 112 6.20 14.07 -0.25
C LYS A 112 4.86 14.24 0.45
N ASP A 113 3.94 14.90 -0.23
CA ASP A 113 2.56 15.04 0.22
C ASP A 113 1.75 13.83 -0.25
N VAL A 114 0.96 13.26 0.66
CA VAL A 114 0.20 12.02 0.44
C VAL A 114 -1.23 12.24 0.88
N ALA A 115 -2.17 11.82 0.03
CA ALA A 115 -3.58 11.74 0.39
C ALA A 115 -3.81 10.45 1.17
N LEU A 116 -4.19 10.55 2.44
CA LEU A 116 -4.47 9.37 3.26
C LEU A 116 -5.76 8.69 2.80
N SER A 117 -5.73 7.36 2.77
CA SER A 117 -6.91 6.54 2.55
C SER A 117 -7.87 6.72 3.72
N ASN A 118 -9.13 6.99 3.41
CA ASN A 118 -10.24 7.04 4.37
C ASN A 118 -11.07 5.75 4.38
N VAL A 119 -10.64 4.73 3.62
CA VAL A 119 -11.35 3.46 3.49
C VAL A 119 -10.88 2.51 4.58
N LYS A 120 -11.81 2.03 5.41
CA LYS A 120 -11.51 0.96 6.37
C LYS A 120 -11.20 -0.32 5.61
N SER A 121 -10.09 -0.97 5.95
CA SER A 121 -9.73 -2.23 5.32
C SER A 121 -10.76 -3.32 5.57
N ASP A 122 -11.16 -3.97 4.48
CA ASP A 122 -11.74 -5.31 4.49
C ASP A 122 -10.65 -6.26 3.98
N PRO A 123 -10.22 -7.27 4.77
CA PRO A 123 -9.26 -8.28 4.31
C PRO A 123 -9.62 -8.96 2.98
N ASN A 124 -10.90 -8.96 2.59
CA ASN A 124 -11.38 -9.49 1.32
C ASN A 124 -11.38 -8.47 0.17
N ALA A 125 -10.84 -7.27 0.37
CA ALA A 125 -10.77 -6.22 -0.63
C ALA A 125 -9.43 -5.46 -0.62
N ILE A 126 -8.46 -5.89 0.20
CA ILE A 126 -7.17 -5.19 0.35
C ILE A 126 -6.47 -5.02 -1.00
N GLU A 127 -6.46 -6.05 -1.84
CA GLU A 127 -5.81 -5.98 -3.13
C GLU A 127 -6.50 -4.99 -4.08
N CYS A 128 -7.83 -4.86 -3.99
CA CYS A 128 -8.61 -3.89 -4.75
C CYS A 128 -8.30 -2.47 -4.29
N LEU A 129 -8.23 -2.24 -2.97
CA LEU A 129 -7.86 -0.95 -2.39
C LEU A 129 -6.47 -0.53 -2.85
N ILE A 130 -5.50 -1.44 -2.80
CA ILE A 130 -4.13 -1.17 -3.23
C ILE A 130 -4.07 -0.93 -4.73
N CYS A 131 -4.81 -1.70 -5.54
CA CYS A 131 -4.87 -1.47 -6.98
C CYS A 131 -5.45 -0.09 -7.30
N HIS A 132 -6.54 0.30 -6.64
CA HIS A 132 -7.17 1.59 -6.89
C HIS A 132 -6.22 2.76 -6.57
N ALA A 133 -5.53 2.69 -5.44
CA ALA A 133 -4.48 3.65 -5.09
C ALA A 133 -3.34 3.63 -6.13
N LEU A 134 -2.90 2.44 -6.53
CA LEU A 134 -1.86 2.26 -7.55
C LEU A 134 -2.25 2.86 -8.91
N GLY A 135 -3.46 2.62 -9.41
CA GLY A 135 -3.93 3.20 -10.67
C GLY A 135 -3.95 4.72 -10.62
N THR A 136 -4.39 5.29 -9.50
CA THR A 136 -4.38 6.75 -9.28
C THR A 136 -2.96 7.32 -9.28
N VAL A 137 -2.04 6.67 -8.56
CA VAL A 137 -0.63 7.08 -8.49
C VAL A 137 0.06 6.94 -9.84
N LEU A 138 -0.12 5.82 -10.55
CA LEU A 138 0.46 5.63 -11.87
C LEU A 138 -0.04 6.69 -12.86
N CYS A 139 -1.33 7.02 -12.82
CA CYS A 139 -1.87 8.12 -13.63
C CYS A 139 -1.21 9.46 -13.34
N THR A 140 -0.92 9.74 -12.07
CA THR A 140 -0.24 10.98 -11.67
C THR A 140 1.21 10.98 -12.15
N LEU A 141 1.96 9.90 -11.91
CA LEU A 141 3.36 9.77 -12.32
C LEU A 141 3.53 9.88 -13.84
N LEU A 142 2.68 9.19 -14.61
CA LEU A 142 2.74 9.23 -16.07
C LEU A 142 2.35 10.62 -16.61
N ALA A 143 1.39 11.31 -15.99
CA ALA A 143 1.05 12.69 -16.34
C ALA A 143 2.20 13.67 -16.05
N ASP A 144 2.97 13.41 -14.98
CA ASP A 144 4.17 14.17 -14.61
C ASP A 144 5.41 13.81 -15.47
N GLY A 145 5.26 12.86 -16.42
CA GLY A 145 6.30 12.49 -17.37
C GLY A 145 7.31 11.46 -16.86
N VAL A 146 7.00 10.75 -15.76
CA VAL A 146 7.80 9.62 -15.29
C VAL A 146 7.77 8.51 -16.34
N SER A 147 8.94 7.98 -16.70
CA SER A 147 9.04 6.90 -17.68
C SER A 147 8.42 5.60 -17.16
N GLU A 148 7.84 4.82 -18.07
CA GLU A 148 7.22 3.52 -17.77
C GLU A 148 8.15 2.59 -16.97
N ASP A 149 9.43 2.54 -17.33
CA ASP A 149 10.46 1.73 -16.66
C ASP A 149 10.69 2.09 -15.18
N LEU A 150 10.30 3.29 -14.75
CA LEU A 150 10.46 3.80 -13.39
C LEU A 150 9.14 3.93 -12.63
N ALA A 151 8.00 3.95 -13.34
CA ALA A 151 6.69 4.22 -12.75
C ALA A 151 6.35 3.25 -11.62
N CYS A 152 6.64 1.96 -11.78
CA CYS A 152 6.38 0.95 -10.74
C CYS A 152 7.33 1.04 -9.54
N GLU A 153 8.60 1.41 -9.75
CA GLU A 153 9.53 1.64 -8.65
C GLU A 153 9.06 2.82 -7.79
N GLU A 154 8.69 3.93 -8.44
CA GLU A 154 8.23 5.14 -7.76
C GLU A 154 6.85 4.97 -7.11
N ALA A 155 5.90 4.32 -7.80
CA ALA A 155 4.55 4.12 -7.29
C ALA A 155 4.54 3.32 -5.99
N SER A 156 5.40 2.29 -5.88
CA SER A 156 5.48 1.45 -4.68
C SER A 156 5.77 2.23 -3.40
N GLY A 157 6.59 3.28 -3.49
CA GLY A 157 6.92 4.16 -2.37
C GLY A 157 5.83 5.17 -2.01
N ILE A 158 4.84 5.36 -2.86
CA ILE A 158 3.73 6.32 -2.67
C ILE A 158 2.48 5.59 -2.20
N VAL A 159 2.06 4.56 -2.95
CA VAL A 159 0.80 3.84 -2.74
C VAL A 159 0.67 3.32 -1.31
N CYS A 160 1.76 2.76 -0.76
CA CYS A 160 1.70 2.21 0.59
C CYS A 160 1.60 3.28 1.67
N LEU A 161 2.10 4.51 1.41
CA LEU A 161 1.97 5.62 2.36
C LEU A 161 0.53 6.13 2.46
N GLU A 162 -0.31 5.95 1.46
CA GLU A 162 -1.74 6.27 1.56
C GLU A 162 -2.42 5.49 2.69
N PHE A 163 -1.90 4.30 3.01
CA PHE A 163 -2.41 3.39 4.03
C PHE A 163 -1.61 3.44 5.33
N ILE A 164 -0.83 4.49 5.58
CA ILE A 164 0.01 4.64 6.78
C ILE A 164 -0.79 4.69 8.10
N GLU A 165 -2.12 4.78 8.06
CA GLU A 165 -3.02 4.63 9.22
C GLU A 165 -3.55 3.20 9.40
N ASP A 166 -3.49 2.37 8.37
CA ASP A 166 -3.99 1.01 8.36
C ASP A 166 -2.80 0.04 8.34
N PRO A 167 -2.37 -0.49 9.51
CA PRO A 167 -1.19 -1.31 9.57
C PRO A 167 -1.34 -2.63 8.82
N ILE A 168 -2.55 -3.15 8.66
CA ILE A 168 -2.79 -4.40 7.94
C ILE A 168 -2.52 -4.17 6.45
N VAL A 169 -3.12 -3.12 5.87
CA VAL A 169 -2.93 -2.79 4.45
C VAL A 169 -1.50 -2.36 4.18
N TYR A 170 -0.93 -1.50 5.02
CA TYR A 170 0.45 -1.03 4.88
C TYR A 170 1.45 -2.18 4.79
N VAL A 171 1.33 -3.17 5.69
CA VAL A 171 2.27 -4.30 5.80
C VAL A 171 2.22 -5.22 4.58
N VAL A 172 1.05 -5.41 3.97
CA VAL A 172 0.92 -6.25 2.76
C VAL A 172 1.10 -5.46 1.46
N CYS A 173 0.96 -4.13 1.51
CA CYS A 173 0.94 -3.27 0.33
C CYS A 173 2.16 -3.46 -0.56
N PHE A 174 3.37 -3.46 -0.01
CA PHE A 174 4.59 -3.64 -0.81
C PHE A 174 4.59 -4.95 -1.60
N GLY A 175 4.12 -6.03 -0.96
CA GLY A 175 4.00 -7.33 -1.61
C GLY A 175 2.96 -7.31 -2.72
N VAL A 176 1.79 -6.72 -2.47
CA VAL A 176 0.73 -6.63 -3.49
C VAL A 176 1.17 -5.76 -4.67
N VAL A 177 1.69 -4.55 -4.42
CA VAL A 177 2.16 -3.63 -5.48
C VAL A 177 3.24 -4.30 -6.32
N ALA A 178 4.22 -4.96 -5.70
CA ALA A 178 5.27 -5.70 -6.42
C ALA A 178 4.73 -6.75 -7.41
N SER A 179 3.48 -7.17 -7.23
CA SER A 179 2.90 -8.29 -7.95
C SER A 179 1.89 -7.88 -9.01
N ILE A 180 1.24 -6.72 -8.81
CA ILE A 180 0.21 -6.21 -9.72
C ILE A 180 0.70 -5.02 -10.54
N CYS A 181 1.80 -4.36 -10.17
CA CYS A 181 2.18 -3.08 -10.77
C CYS A 181 2.38 -3.16 -12.27
N ASP A 182 3.17 -4.13 -12.75
CA ASP A 182 3.45 -4.26 -14.18
C ASP A 182 2.17 -4.51 -14.99
N VAL A 183 1.24 -5.32 -14.46
CA VAL A 183 -0.04 -5.62 -15.12
C VAL A 183 -0.94 -4.38 -15.15
N VAL A 184 -1.00 -3.63 -14.06
CA VAL A 184 -1.78 -2.38 -13.97
C VAL A 184 -1.18 -1.32 -14.91
N LEU A 185 0.15 -1.14 -14.90
CA LEU A 185 0.85 -0.21 -15.78
C LEU A 185 0.64 -0.56 -17.25
N GLN A 186 0.83 -1.83 -17.63
CA GLN A 186 0.58 -2.28 -19.00
C GLN A 186 -0.88 -2.02 -19.42
N THR A 187 -1.84 -2.25 -18.52
CA THR A 187 -3.26 -1.95 -18.78
C THR A 187 -3.48 -0.46 -19.07
N VAL A 188 -2.85 0.43 -18.30
CA VAL A 188 -2.91 1.89 -18.52
C VAL A 188 -2.31 2.26 -19.88
N ILE A 189 -1.19 1.67 -20.25
CA ILE A 189 -0.52 1.90 -21.54
C ILE A 189 -1.37 1.39 -22.71
N ASP A 190 -1.91 0.18 -22.61
CA ASP A 190 -2.71 -0.47 -23.66
C ASP A 190 -4.02 0.28 -23.96
N ILE A 191 -4.67 0.84 -22.92
CA ILE A 191 -5.84 1.71 -23.08
C ILE A 191 -5.45 3.09 -23.62
N GLY A 192 -4.20 3.50 -23.37
CA GLY A 192 -3.69 4.85 -23.55
C GLY A 192 -3.84 5.66 -22.27
N VAL A 193 -2.71 6.20 -21.77
CA VAL A 193 -2.59 6.87 -20.46
C VAL A 193 -3.72 7.87 -20.22
N HIS A 194 -3.95 8.79 -21.16
CA HIS A 194 -4.96 9.83 -20.99
C HIS A 194 -6.37 9.25 -20.81
N VAL A 195 -6.74 8.27 -21.64
CA VAL A 195 -8.06 7.65 -21.63
C VAL A 195 -8.23 6.79 -20.36
N ALA A 196 -7.21 6.01 -20.00
CA ALA A 196 -7.23 5.19 -18.79
C ALA A 196 -7.45 6.04 -17.54
N CYS A 197 -6.74 7.18 -17.44
CA CYS A 197 -6.81 8.06 -16.28
C CYS A 197 -8.12 8.85 -16.21
N GLU A 198 -8.75 9.17 -17.34
CA GLU A 198 -10.11 9.73 -17.36
C GLU A 198 -11.17 8.72 -16.92
N LEU A 199 -11.03 7.46 -17.31
CA LEU A 199 -11.92 6.37 -16.89
C LEU A 199 -11.76 6.01 -15.40
N GLY A 200 -10.59 6.31 -14.83
CA GLY A 200 -10.31 6.20 -13.40
C GLY A 200 -9.83 4.82 -12.95
N ALA A 201 -9.36 4.76 -11.71
CA ALA A 201 -8.67 3.60 -11.17
C ALA A 201 -9.58 2.37 -10.99
N ASP A 202 -10.89 2.57 -10.74
CA ASP A 202 -11.86 1.46 -10.72
C ASP A 202 -11.86 0.69 -12.05
N TYR A 203 -11.95 1.40 -13.18
CA TYR A 203 -11.94 0.79 -14.50
C TYR A 203 -10.60 0.10 -14.80
N ILE A 204 -9.48 0.76 -14.47
CA ILE A 204 -8.13 0.20 -14.65
C ILE A 204 -8.01 -1.13 -13.87
N CYS A 205 -8.44 -1.16 -12.62
CA CYS A 205 -8.33 -2.33 -11.76
C CYS A 205 -9.29 -3.47 -12.14
N GLU A 206 -10.48 -3.14 -12.64
CA GLU A 206 -11.39 -4.11 -13.22
C GLU A 206 -10.73 -4.83 -14.41
N LYS A 207 -10.05 -4.08 -15.29
CA LYS A 207 -9.36 -4.66 -16.45
C LYS A 207 -8.06 -5.38 -16.10
N ALA A 208 -7.28 -4.84 -15.18
CA ALA A 208 -5.97 -5.38 -14.84
C ALA A 208 -6.06 -6.66 -13.99
N ILE A 209 -6.85 -6.63 -12.91
CA ILE A 209 -6.86 -7.71 -11.90
C ILE A 209 -8.25 -8.27 -11.61
N GLY A 210 -9.29 -7.73 -12.25
CA GLY A 210 -10.67 -8.20 -12.15
C GLY A 210 -11.32 -7.85 -10.81
N CYS A 211 -11.06 -6.65 -10.30
CA CYS A 211 -11.75 -6.15 -9.12
C CYS A 211 -12.50 -4.85 -9.37
N SER A 212 -13.59 -4.66 -8.63
CA SER A 212 -14.35 -3.40 -8.55
C SER A 212 -14.56 -3.08 -7.07
N LEU A 213 -14.55 -1.80 -6.69
CA LEU A 213 -14.90 -1.32 -5.35
C LEU A 213 -16.35 -0.84 -5.27
#